data_AF-A0A822HBJ4-F1
#
_entry.id   AF-A0A822HBJ4-F1
#
_cell.length_a   1.000
_cell.length_b   1.000
_cell.length_c   1.000
_cell.angle_alpha   90.00
_cell.angle_beta   90.00
_cell.angle_gamma   90.00
#
_symmetry.space_group_name_H-M   'P 1'
#
loop_
_entity.id
_entity.type
_entity.pdbx_description
1 polymer ?
#
loop_
_entity_poly.entity_id
_entity_poly.type
_entity_poly.pdbx_seq_one_letter_code
_entity_poly.pdbx_strand_id
1 'polypeptide(L)' 'IPIRSSLDTSLTQQYAALIKSLSDKGRSTIREIDPTNELLFFRIRTKKYEILVAPDKEYTMIVLQATDVS' A
#
# COMPACT_ATOMS: atom_id res chain seq x y z
N ILE A 1 1.62 -9.71 7.59
CA ILE A 1 1.51 -9.39 9.04
C ILE A 1 2.37 -8.15 9.29
N PRO A 2 1.87 -7.13 10.01
CA PRO A 2 2.64 -5.92 10.29
C PRO A 2 3.80 -6.20 11.26
N ILE A 3 4.98 -5.65 10.98
CA ILE A 3 6.21 -5.83 11.80
C ILE A 3 6.42 -4.65 12.74
N ARG A 4 6.20 -3.43 12.26
CA ARG A 4 6.21 -2.19 13.02
C ARG A 4 5.13 -1.26 12.48
N SER A 5 4.56 -0.44 13.34
CA SER A 5 3.52 0.53 12.98
C SER A 5 3.52 1.70 13.96
N SER A 6 3.18 2.89 13.46
CA SER A 6 2.88 4.08 14.26
C SER A 6 1.37 4.28 14.48
N LEU A 7 0.54 3.38 13.97
CA LEU A 7 -0.91 3.35 14.19
C LEU A 7 -1.26 2.44 15.37
N ASP A 8 -2.49 2.54 15.87
CA ASP A 8 -3.01 1.54 16.81
C ASP A 8 -3.10 0.16 16.15
N THR A 9 -3.13 -0.88 16.99
CA THR A 9 -3.08 -2.27 16.54
C THR A 9 -4.24 -2.64 15.61
N SER A 10 -5.45 -2.14 15.88
CA SER A 10 -6.65 -2.47 15.12
C SER A 10 -6.57 -1.89 13.70
N LEU A 11 -6.28 -0.59 13.60
CA LEU A 11 -6.08 0.06 12.31
C LEU A 11 -4.89 -0.54 11.56
N THR A 12 -3.79 -0.83 12.27
CA THR A 12 -2.61 -1.47 11.65
C THR A 12 -2.97 -2.79 10.96
N GLN A 13 -3.70 -3.67 11.64
CA GLN A 13 -4.12 -4.96 11.07
C GLN A 13 -5.04 -4.77 9.86
N GLN A 14 -6.01 -3.85 9.98
CA GLN A 14 -6.98 -3.58 8.91
C GLN A 14 -6.29 -3.01 7.66
N TYR A 15 -5.47 -1.96 7.81
CA TYR A 15 -4.76 -1.36 6.69
C TYR A 15 -3.74 -2.32 6.08
N ALA A 16 -2.97 -3.04 6.89
CA ALA A 16 -2.00 -4.00 6.38
C ALA A 16 -2.67 -5.10 5.52
N ALA A 17 -3.82 -5.63 5.95
CA ALA A 17 -4.53 -6.66 5.21
C ALA A 17 -5.12 -6.12 3.89
N LEU A 18 -5.87 -5.02 3.97
CA LEU A 18 -6.57 -4.45 2.80
C LEU A 18 -5.59 -3.92 1.76
N ILE A 19 -4.58 -3.15 2.17
CA ILE A 19 -3.61 -2.52 1.26
C ILE A 19 -2.69 -3.57 0.65
N LYS A 20 -2.31 -4.62 1.39
CA LYS A 20 -1.55 -5.74 0.81
C LYS A 20 -2.36 -6.45 -0.27
N SER A 21 -3.62 -6.79 0.01
CA SER A 21 -4.50 -7.44 -0.97
C SER A 21 -4.70 -6.59 -2.23
N LEU A 22 -4.91 -5.28 -2.05
CA LEU A 22 -5.05 -4.34 -3.16
C LEU A 22 -3.76 -4.23 -3.99
N SER A 23 -2.60 -4.16 -3.33
CA SER A 23 -1.29 -4.07 -4.01
C SER A 23 -0.97 -5.35 -4.79
N ASP A 24 -1.33 -6.52 -4.25
CA ASP A 24 -1.15 -7.79 -4.97
C ASP A 24 -2.04 -7.88 -6.21
N LYS A 25 -3.30 -7.43 -6.11
CA LYS A 25 -4.19 -7.35 -7.27
C LYS A 25 -3.65 -6.38 -8.33
N GLY A 26 -3.20 -5.20 -7.91
CA GLY A 26 -2.59 -4.22 -8.81
C GLY A 26 -1.36 -4.78 -9.52
N ARG A 27 -0.49 -5.51 -8.81
CA ARG A 27 0.67 -6.21 -9.40
C ARG A 27 0.23 -7.25 -10.44
N SER A 28 -0.76 -8.09 -10.12
CA SER A 28 -1.28 -9.07 -11.07
C SER A 28 -1.84 -8.42 -12.32
N THR A 29 -2.66 -7.38 -12.18
CA THR A 29 -3.22 -6.65 -13.32
C THR A 29 -2.15 -6.01 -14.20
N ILE A 30 -1.09 -5.43 -13.61
CA ILE A 30 0.04 -4.88 -14.39
C ILE A 30 0.75 -5.98 -15.18
N ARG A 31 1.00 -7.14 -14.55
CA ARG A 31 1.64 -8.29 -15.22
C ARG A 31 0.77 -8.94 -16.29
N GLU A 32 -0.55 -8.91 -16.13
CA GLU A 32 -1.50 -9.37 -17.15
C GLU A 32 -1.46 -8.47 -18.40
N ILE A 33 -1.20 -7.17 -18.24
CA ILE A 33 -1.05 -6.22 -19.35
C ILE A 33 0.33 -6.38 -20.02
N ASP A 34 1.40 -6.42 -19.22
CA ASP A 34 2.76 -6.65 -19.68
C ASP A 34 3.55 -7.44 -18.61
N PRO A 35 3.96 -8.69 -18.89
CA PRO A 35 4.66 -9.52 -17.92
C PRO A 35 6.07 -9.03 -17.56
N THR A 36 6.62 -8.06 -18.31
CA THR A 36 7.92 -7.45 -18.02
C THR A 36 7.82 -6.27 -17.06
N ASN A 37 6.60 -5.77 -16.80
CA ASN A 37 6.36 -4.63 -15.93
C ASN A 37 6.19 -5.08 -14.48
N GLU A 38 6.78 -4.31 -13.56
CA GLU A 38 6.70 -4.55 -12.12
C GLU A 38 6.08 -3.34 -11.41
N LEU A 39 5.22 -3.63 -10.42
CA LEU A 39 4.66 -2.59 -9.57
C LEU A 39 5.72 -2.14 -8.56
N LEU A 40 6.38 -1.02 -8.85
CA LEU A 40 7.40 -0.42 -7.97
C LEU A 40 6.80 0.44 -6.86
N PHE A 41 5.74 1.17 -7.16
CA PHE A 41 5.12 2.09 -6.23
C PHE A 41 3.63 2.23 -6.51
N PHE A 42 2.82 2.26 -5.45
CA PHE A 42 1.38 2.40 -5.56
C PHE A 42 0.90 3.53 -4.64
N ARG A 43 0.39 4.61 -5.25
CA ARG A 43 -0.13 5.78 -4.55
C ARG A 43 -1.64 5.87 -4.70
N ILE A 44 -2.35 5.90 -3.58
CA ILE A 44 -3.81 5.96 -3.52
C ILE A 44 -4.19 7.23 -2.77
N ARG A 45 -4.83 8.18 -3.44
CA ARG A 45 -5.28 9.42 -2.81
C ARG A 45 -6.78 9.36 -2.51
N THR A 46 -7.12 9.67 -1.27
CA THR A 46 -8.49 9.87 -0.80
C THR A 46 -8.71 11.33 -0.39
N LYS A 47 -9.90 11.67 0.10
CA LYS A 47 -10.19 13.04 0.55
C LYS A 47 -9.40 13.47 1.79
N LYS A 48 -9.09 12.52 2.69
CA LYS A 48 -8.43 12.79 3.98
C LYS A 48 -6.99 12.30 4.04
N TYR A 49 -6.67 11.27 3.26
CA TYR A 49 -5.38 10.61 3.32
C TYR A 49 -4.86 10.23 1.94
N GLU A 50 -3.54 10.24 1.82
CA GLU A 50 -2.76 9.68 0.74
C GLU A 50 -2.04 8.45 1.29
N ILE A 51 -2.29 7.30 0.66
CA ILE A 51 -1.67 6.03 1.00
C ILE A 51 -0.56 5.78 0.00
N LEU A 52 0.65 5.62 0.48
CA LEU A 52 1.82 5.30 -0.32
C LEU A 52 2.25 3.87 0.00
N VAL A 53 2.37 3.04 -1.03
CA VAL A 53 2.79 1.65 -0.89
C VAL A 53 4.04 1.43 -1.72
N ALA A 54 5.11 1.00 -1.06
CA ALA A 54 6.33 0.53 -1.70
C ALA A 54 6.47 -0.97 -1.41
N PRO A 55 6.02 -1.84 -2.33
CA PRO A 55 6.21 -3.27 -2.19
C PRO A 55 7.67 -3.67 -2.51
N ASP A 56 8.32 -4.37 -1.58
CA ASP A 56 9.59 -5.08 -1.82
C ASP A 56 9.37 -6.60 -1.70
N LYS A 57 10.38 -7.39 -2.08
CA LYS A 57 10.43 -8.85 -1.96
C LYS A 57 10.30 -9.30 -0.49
N GLU A 58 10.95 -8.58 0.41
CA GLU A 58 10.98 -8.95 1.84
C GLU A 58 9.91 -8.23 2.65
N TYR A 59 9.73 -6.93 2.41
CA TYR A 59 8.84 -6.08 3.19
C TYR A 59 8.03 -5.14 2.31
N THR A 60 6.76 -4.93 2.67
CA THR A 60 5.94 -3.88 2.04
C THR A 60 5.85 -2.70 3.01
N MET A 61 6.31 -1.54 2.59
CA MET A 61 6.15 -0.30 3.33
C MET A 61 4.82 0.35 2.96
N ILE A 62 4.03 0.72 3.98
CA ILE A 62 2.76 1.41 3.83
C ILE A 62 2.85 2.70 4.64
N VAL A 63 2.62 3.84 3.99
CA VAL A 63 2.57 5.16 4.63
C VAL A 63 1.17 5.72 4.47
N LEU A 64 0.60 6.21 5.57
CA LEU A 64 -0.65 6.95 5.59
C LEU A 64 -0.32 8.41 5.89
N GLN A 65 -0.50 9.30 4.90
CA GLN A 65 -0.23 10.73 5.02
C GLN A 65 -1.54 11.50 4.98
N ALA A 66 -1.76 12.44 5.89
CA ALA A 66 -2.93 13.33 5.81
C ALA A 66 -2.83 14.22 4.56
N THR A 67 -3.93 14.38 3.83
CA THR A 67 -3.97 15.24 2.63
C THR A 67 -4.23 16.71 2.95
N ASP A 68 -4.52 17.04 4.21
CA ASP A 68 -4.64 18.44 4.65
C ASP A 68 -3.27 19.10 4.62
N VAL A 69 -3.10 19.95 3.61
CA VAL A 69 -2.17 21.07 3.63
C VAL A 69 -3.04 22.29 3.97
N SER A 70 -3.06 22.67 5.24
CA SER A 70 -3.68 23.91 5.73
C SER A 70 -2.65 24.73 6.47
#